data_AF-A0A919XFS8-F1
#
_entry.id   AF-A0A919XFS8-F1
#
_cell.length_a   1.000
_cell.length_b   1.000
_cell.length_c   1.000
_cell.angle_alpha   90.00
_cell.angle_beta   90.00
_cell.angle_gamma   90.00
#
_symmetry.space_group_name_H-M   'P 1'
#
loop_
_entity.id
_entity.type
_entity.pdbx_description
1 polymer ?
#
loop_
_entity_poly.entity_id
_entity_poly.type
_entity_poly.pdbx_seq_one_letter_code
_entity_poly.pdbx_strand_id
1 'polypeptide(L)'
;MEISELEKKKVELNELLLNERLAASIYSDFRNLKNDFKDRFLFRAPNETINADFDTYESYIVGLASGGINSRLDDALERFRIRSWLEKSFFEWFPKYRFLEKYDLSQYEGIYQSIIVLDKLRHKLIELINTKEEGITCSLIIEEDGIG
;
A
#
# COMPACT_ATOMS: atom_id res chain seq x y z
N MET A 1 -9.43 26.00 -16.30
CA MET A 1 -8.91 24.68 -16.71
C MET A 1 -9.28 23.73 -15.60
N GLU A 2 -10.29 22.91 -15.82
CA GLU A 2 -10.79 21.97 -14.83
C GLU A 2 -9.78 20.83 -14.71
N ILE A 3 -9.25 20.60 -13.51
CA ILE A 3 -8.32 19.51 -13.24
C ILE A 3 -9.12 18.21 -13.33
N SER A 4 -8.67 17.25 -14.14
CA SER A 4 -9.35 15.95 -14.24
C SER A 4 -9.39 15.25 -12.87
N GLU A 5 -10.43 14.45 -12.61
CA GLU A 5 -10.56 13.70 -11.34
C GLU A 5 -9.31 12.84 -11.03
N LEU A 6 -8.67 12.29 -12.06
CA LEU A 6 -7.43 11.53 -11.91
C LEU A 6 -6.29 12.41 -11.37
N GLU A 7 -6.15 13.63 -11.87
CA GLU A 7 -5.11 14.56 -11.41
C GLU A 7 -5.40 15.06 -9.99
N LYS A 8 -6.67 15.28 -9.61
CA LYS A 8 -7.04 15.60 -8.21
C LYS A 8 -6.60 14.48 -7.26
N LYS A 9 -6.87 13.22 -7.60
CA LYS A 9 -6.45 12.07 -6.79
C LYS A 9 -4.94 11.90 -6.69
N LYS A 10 -4.19 12.25 -7.74
CA LYS A 10 -2.71 12.28 -7.67
C LYS A 10 -2.21 13.35 -6.69
N VAL A 11 -2.84 14.52 -6.68
CA VAL A 11 -2.51 15.59 -5.71
C VAL A 11 -2.80 15.12 -4.29
N GLU A 12 -3.99 14.56 -4.03
CA GLU A 12 -4.35 14.01 -2.70
C GLU A 12 -3.36 12.95 -2.22
N LEU A 13 -2.94 12.04 -3.11
CA LEU A 13 -1.96 10.99 -2.79
C LEU A 13 -0.59 11.58 -2.42
N ASN A 14 -0.14 12.60 -3.15
CA ASN A 14 1.11 13.28 -2.87
C ASN A 14 1.04 14.05 -1.54
N GLU A 15 -0.05 14.77 -1.30
CA GLU A 15 -0.28 15.45 -0.02
C GLU A 15 -0.30 14.46 1.14
N LEU A 16 -0.97 13.31 0.99
CA LEU A 16 -0.95 12.25 1.99
C LEU A 16 0.47 11.75 2.26
N LEU A 17 1.26 11.48 1.22
CA LEU A 17 2.64 11.03 1.36
C LEU A 17 3.54 12.07 2.05
N LEU A 18 3.34 13.36 1.77
CA LEU A 18 4.13 14.45 2.37
C LEU A 18 3.74 14.73 3.83
N ASN A 19 2.46 14.56 4.16
CA ASN A 19 1.92 14.87 5.49
C ASN A 19 2.03 13.69 6.47
N GLU A 20 1.92 12.46 5.97
CA GLU A 20 2.04 11.27 6.81
C GLU A 20 3.52 10.99 7.08
N ARG A 21 3.90 11.02 8.37
CA ARG A 21 5.24 10.64 8.79
C ARG A 21 5.28 9.14 9.02
N LEU A 22 6.05 8.44 8.18
CA LEU A 22 6.53 7.10 8.55
C LEU A 22 7.42 7.24 9.79
N ALA A 23 7.22 6.35 10.76
CA ALA A 23 7.84 6.51 12.06
C ALA A 23 9.38 6.43 11.93
N ALA A 24 10.08 7.44 12.44
CA ALA A 24 11.54 7.53 12.35
C ALA A 24 12.30 6.41 13.09
N SER A 25 11.62 5.65 13.96
CA SER A 25 12.23 4.57 14.76
C SER A 25 11.35 3.33 14.85
N ILE A 26 10.99 2.72 13.72
CA ILE A 26 10.29 1.41 13.70
C ILE A 26 11.17 0.25 14.22
N TYR A 27 12.49 0.38 14.16
CA TYR A 27 13.42 -0.72 14.47
C TYR A 27 13.46 -1.09 15.96
N SER A 28 13.24 -0.12 16.86
CA SER A 28 13.08 -0.39 18.31
C SER A 28 11.83 -1.22 18.57
N ASP A 29 10.74 -0.88 17.90
CA ASP A 29 9.45 -1.54 18.06
C ASP A 29 9.51 -2.97 17.54
N PHE A 30 10.13 -3.19 16.38
CA PHE A 30 10.33 -4.55 15.89
C PHE A 30 11.20 -5.38 16.82
N ARG A 31 12.17 -4.77 17.50
CA ARG A 31 12.99 -5.48 18.50
C ARG A 31 12.12 -5.91 19.69
N ASN A 32 11.29 -5.01 20.21
CA ASN A 32 10.39 -5.29 21.32
C ASN A 32 9.36 -6.36 20.93
N LEU A 33 8.70 -6.21 19.78
CA LEU A 33 7.76 -7.17 19.21
C LEU A 33 8.39 -8.57 19.09
N LYS A 34 9.61 -8.67 18.55
CA LYS A 34 10.31 -9.95 18.44
C LYS A 34 10.63 -10.57 19.79
N ASN A 35 10.92 -9.77 20.81
CA ASN A 35 11.17 -10.27 22.16
C ASN A 35 9.89 -10.77 22.82
N ASP A 36 8.80 -10.00 22.74
CA ASP A 36 7.53 -10.35 23.37
C ASP A 36 6.89 -11.60 22.75
N PHE A 37 7.12 -11.82 21.45
CA PHE A 37 6.60 -12.96 20.69
C PHE A 37 7.70 -13.97 20.30
N LYS A 38 8.81 -14.01 21.04
CA LYS A 38 10.02 -14.78 20.67
C LYS A 38 9.72 -16.22 20.25
N ASP A 39 8.97 -16.97 21.05
CA ASP A 39 8.67 -18.38 20.76
C ASP A 39 7.81 -18.55 19.49
N ARG A 40 6.91 -17.59 19.24
CA ARG A 40 6.08 -17.60 18.02
C ARG A 40 6.92 -17.28 16.79
N PHE A 41 7.82 -16.30 16.87
CA PHE A 41 8.76 -16.00 15.79
C PHE A 41 9.70 -17.18 15.52
N LEU A 42 10.24 -17.82 16.55
CA LEU A 42 11.07 -19.02 16.40
C LEU A 42 10.31 -20.17 15.72
N PHE A 43 9.02 -20.36 16.03
CA PHE A 43 8.21 -21.42 15.43
C PHE A 43 7.75 -21.11 14.00
N ARG A 44 7.38 -19.84 13.72
CA ARG A 44 6.74 -19.45 12.46
C ARG A 44 7.70 -18.84 11.43
N ALA A 45 8.79 -18.24 11.87
CA ALA A 45 9.70 -17.42 11.06
C ALA A 45 11.17 -17.51 11.56
N PRO A 46 11.74 -18.73 11.72
CA PRO A 46 13.01 -18.96 12.43
C PRO A 46 14.24 -18.28 11.80
N ASN A 47 14.23 -18.05 10.48
CA ASN A 47 15.37 -17.52 9.71
C ASN A 47 15.07 -16.16 9.07
N GLU A 48 13.95 -15.54 9.44
CA GLU A 48 13.38 -14.41 8.71
C GLU A 48 13.48 -13.14 9.55
N THR A 49 13.66 -12.01 8.87
CA THR A 49 13.71 -10.70 9.53
C THR A 49 12.47 -9.90 9.16
N ILE A 50 11.50 -9.82 10.08
CA ILE A 50 10.25 -9.07 9.87
C ILE A 50 10.48 -7.62 9.41
N ASN A 51 11.56 -7.00 9.87
CA ASN A 51 11.95 -5.66 9.42
C ASN A 51 12.22 -5.62 7.91
N ALA A 52 12.95 -6.59 7.35
CA ALA A 52 13.26 -6.60 5.92
C ALA A 52 12.01 -6.86 5.06
N ASP A 53 11.09 -7.71 5.53
CA ASP A 53 9.80 -7.92 4.87
C ASP A 53 8.93 -6.67 4.94
N PHE A 54 8.93 -5.97 6.07
CA PHE A 54 8.23 -4.71 6.24
C PHE A 54 8.81 -3.60 5.34
N ASP A 55 10.13 -3.44 5.34
CA ASP A 55 10.84 -2.48 4.49
C ASP A 55 10.53 -2.75 3.00
N THR A 56 10.38 -4.02 2.61
CA THR A 56 9.96 -4.42 1.25
C THR A 56 8.53 -3.97 0.93
N TYR A 57 7.58 -4.22 1.85
CA TYR A 57 6.18 -3.82 1.72
C TYR A 57 6.04 -2.29 1.65
N GLU A 58 6.70 -1.59 2.56
CA GLU A 58 6.77 -0.14 2.63
C GLU A 58 7.35 0.45 1.35
N SER A 59 8.52 -0.03 0.90
CA SER A 59 9.18 0.45 -0.30
C SER A 59 8.31 0.29 -1.55
N TYR A 60 7.55 -0.80 -1.64
CA TYR A 60 6.63 -1.02 -2.75
C TYR A 60 5.51 0.03 -2.79
N ILE A 61 4.84 0.26 -1.66
CA ILE A 61 3.72 1.20 -1.56
C ILE A 61 4.22 2.64 -1.73
N VAL A 62 5.27 3.02 -1.00
CA VAL A 62 5.84 4.37 -1.03
C VAL A 62 6.40 4.68 -2.42
N GLY A 63 7.11 3.74 -3.05
CA GLY A 63 7.66 3.93 -4.39
C GLY A 63 6.59 4.16 -5.46
N LEU A 64 5.42 3.51 -5.31
CA LEU A 64 4.26 3.80 -6.17
C LEU A 64 3.69 5.19 -5.86
N ALA A 65 3.49 5.51 -4.58
CA ALA A 65 2.91 6.77 -4.13
C ALA A 65 3.78 7.99 -4.49
N SER A 66 5.11 7.84 -4.50
CA SER A 66 6.06 8.89 -4.87
C SER A 66 6.15 9.16 -6.38
N GLY A 67 5.19 8.66 -7.15
CA GLY A 67 5.09 8.87 -8.60
C GLY A 67 5.44 7.66 -9.45
N GLY A 68 5.88 6.54 -8.87
CA GLY A 68 6.14 5.31 -9.61
C GLY A 68 4.90 4.74 -10.29
N ILE A 69 3.70 5.10 -9.81
CA ILE A 69 2.43 4.73 -10.43
C ILE A 69 2.17 5.47 -11.76
N ASN A 70 2.68 6.69 -11.94
CA ASN A 70 2.31 7.56 -13.06
C ASN A 70 2.66 6.98 -14.43
N SER A 71 3.84 6.37 -14.57
CA SER A 71 4.27 5.74 -15.82
C SER A 71 3.63 4.37 -16.08
N ARG A 72 2.91 3.83 -15.09
CA ARG A 72 2.31 2.49 -15.13
C ARG A 72 0.80 2.51 -15.28
N LEU A 73 0.16 3.66 -14.99
CA LEU A 73 -1.29 3.81 -15.06
C LEU A 73 -1.86 3.66 -16.47
N ASP A 74 -1.10 3.90 -17.52
CA ASP A 74 -1.60 3.76 -18.90
C ASP A 74 -1.62 2.29 -19.37
N ASP A 75 -0.77 1.44 -18.80
CA ASP A 75 -0.70 0.02 -19.13
C ASP A 75 -1.70 -0.80 -18.28
N ALA A 76 -2.61 -1.51 -18.96
CA ALA A 76 -3.66 -2.30 -18.31
C ALA A 76 -3.12 -3.51 -17.54
N LEU A 77 -2.08 -4.17 -18.06
CA LEU A 77 -1.46 -5.32 -17.39
C LEU A 77 -0.73 -4.86 -16.12
N GLU A 78 -0.02 -3.73 -16.18
CA GLU A 78 0.62 -3.16 -14.99
C GLU A 78 -0.41 -2.72 -13.94
N ARG A 79 -1.51 -2.07 -14.34
CA ARG A 79 -2.62 -1.75 -13.41
C ARG A 79 -3.15 -3.00 -12.70
N PHE A 80 -3.44 -4.06 -13.46
CA PHE A 80 -3.92 -5.32 -12.90
C PHE A 80 -2.93 -5.94 -11.90
N ARG A 81 -1.64 -5.99 -12.27
CA ARG A 81 -0.59 -6.55 -11.41
C ARG A 81 -0.42 -5.72 -10.14
N ILE A 82 -0.34 -4.40 -10.26
CA ILE A 82 -0.19 -3.49 -9.12
C ILE A 82 -1.39 -3.63 -8.18
N ARG A 83 -2.61 -3.60 -8.71
CA ARG A 83 -3.84 -3.80 -7.94
C ARG A 83 -3.79 -5.11 -7.14
N SER A 84 -3.44 -6.23 -7.78
CA SER A 84 -3.39 -7.55 -7.11
C SER A 84 -2.44 -7.61 -5.91
N TRP A 85 -1.42 -6.75 -5.90
CA TRP A 85 -0.48 -6.61 -4.78
C TRP A 85 -0.96 -5.60 -3.74
N LEU A 86 -1.55 -4.48 -4.18
CA LEU A 86 -2.14 -3.48 -3.30
C LEU A 86 -3.40 -3.98 -2.60
N GLU A 87 -4.12 -4.98 -3.11
CA GLU A 87 -5.30 -5.53 -2.42
C GLU A 87 -4.93 -6.32 -1.16
N LYS A 88 -3.66 -6.71 -1.02
CA LYS A 88 -3.17 -7.50 0.10
C LYS A 88 -2.58 -6.60 1.19
N SER A 89 -2.98 -6.85 2.43
CA SER A 89 -2.32 -6.30 3.62
C SER A 89 -0.91 -6.88 3.82
N PHE A 90 -0.14 -6.30 4.75
CA PHE A 90 1.18 -6.80 5.13
C PHE A 90 1.15 -8.30 5.51
N PHE A 91 0.14 -8.74 6.28
CA PHE A 91 0.02 -10.14 6.72
C PHE A 91 -0.43 -11.09 5.60
N GLU A 92 -0.98 -10.56 4.50
CA GLU A 92 -1.28 -11.34 3.30
C GLU A 92 -0.07 -11.47 2.37
N TRP A 93 0.79 -10.44 2.32
CA TRP A 93 2.10 -10.54 1.68
C TRP A 93 3.02 -11.52 2.40
N PHE A 94 3.00 -11.49 3.73
CA PHE A 94 3.85 -12.31 4.57
C PHE A 94 3.04 -13.15 5.57
N PRO A 95 2.39 -14.25 5.10
CA PRO A 95 1.52 -15.08 5.93
C PRO A 95 2.15 -15.65 7.21
N LYS A 96 3.49 -15.77 7.24
CA LYS A 96 4.27 -16.19 8.41
C LYS A 96 4.04 -15.30 9.64
N TYR A 97 3.60 -14.05 9.45
CA TYR A 97 3.32 -13.09 10.52
C TYR A 97 1.83 -12.95 10.88
N ARG A 98 0.92 -13.68 10.23
CA ARG A 98 -0.53 -13.64 10.53
C ARG A 98 -0.88 -13.94 11.98
N PHE A 99 0.00 -14.64 12.71
CA PHE A 99 -0.21 -14.86 14.14
C PHE A 99 -0.26 -13.56 14.95
N LEU A 100 0.23 -12.44 14.41
CA LEU A 100 0.18 -11.11 15.02
C LEU A 100 -1.21 -10.46 14.91
N GLU A 101 -2.04 -10.84 13.92
CA GLU A 101 -3.37 -10.23 13.67
C GLU A 101 -4.34 -10.35 14.84
N LYS A 102 -4.11 -11.31 15.74
CA LYS A 102 -4.94 -11.51 16.94
C LYS A 102 -4.52 -10.68 18.15
N TYR A 103 -3.47 -9.88 18.03
CA TYR A 103 -2.93 -9.06 19.12
C TYR A 103 -3.10 -7.58 18.82
N ASP A 104 -3.29 -6.79 19.88
CA ASP A 104 -3.20 -5.34 19.76
C ASP A 104 -1.74 -4.92 19.67
N LEU A 105 -1.39 -4.29 18.55
CA LEU A 105 -0.04 -3.80 18.27
C LEU A 105 0.12 -2.31 18.61
N SER A 106 -0.90 -1.66 19.19
CA SER A 106 -0.86 -0.23 19.54
C SER A 106 0.27 0.16 20.50
N GLN A 107 0.74 -0.79 21.31
CA GLN A 107 1.92 -0.60 22.18
C GLN A 107 3.25 -0.45 21.42
N TYR A 108 3.30 -0.88 20.16
CA TYR A 108 4.42 -0.71 19.25
C TYR A 108 4.10 0.46 18.31
N GLU A 109 4.08 1.67 18.88
CA GLU A 109 3.54 2.88 18.24
C GLU A 109 4.07 3.12 16.83
N GLY A 110 5.38 2.98 16.61
CA GLY A 110 6.00 3.15 15.30
C GLY A 110 5.51 2.14 14.27
N ILE A 111 5.39 0.86 14.65
CA ILE A 111 4.83 -0.17 13.75
C ILE A 111 3.35 0.11 13.49
N TYR A 112 2.58 0.41 14.53
CA TYR A 112 1.14 0.64 14.44
C TYR A 112 0.82 1.83 13.52
N GLN A 113 1.51 2.96 13.71
CA GLN A 113 1.36 4.14 12.85
C GLN A 113 1.79 3.84 11.41
N SER A 114 2.93 3.18 11.20
CA SER A 114 3.38 2.84 9.85
C SER A 114 2.40 1.91 9.12
N ILE A 115 1.82 0.91 9.80
CA ILE A 115 0.78 0.05 9.19
C ILE A 115 -0.43 0.89 8.75
N ILE A 116 -0.92 1.79 9.60
CA ILE A 116 -2.07 2.65 9.27
C ILE A 116 -1.76 3.54 8.06
N VAL A 117 -0.58 4.17 8.05
CA VAL A 117 -0.15 5.05 6.95
C VAL A 117 -0.06 4.27 5.64
N LEU A 118 0.60 3.10 5.68
CA LEU A 118 0.73 2.25 4.49
C LEU A 118 -0.62 1.76 3.98
N ASP A 119 -1.56 1.41 4.86
CA ASP A 119 -2.92 1.05 4.45
C ASP A 119 -3.65 2.23 3.82
N LYS A 120 -3.55 3.45 4.36
CA LYS A 120 -4.15 4.64 3.73
C LYS A 120 -3.58 4.89 2.33
N LEU A 121 -2.25 4.83 2.18
CA LEU A 121 -1.57 4.99 0.89
C LEU A 121 -2.01 3.91 -0.11
N ARG A 122 -2.07 2.65 0.34
CA ARG A 122 -2.52 1.51 -0.45
C ARG A 122 -3.94 1.69 -0.99
N HIS A 123 -4.89 2.12 -0.15
CA HIS A 123 -6.25 2.40 -0.58
C HIS A 123 -6.32 3.56 -1.59
N LYS A 124 -5.55 4.64 -1.36
CA LYS A 124 -5.50 5.77 -2.31
C LYS A 124 -4.91 5.38 -3.67
N LEU A 125 -3.90 4.52 -3.68
CA LEU A 125 -3.36 3.96 -4.92
C LEU A 125 -4.40 3.11 -5.67
N ILE A 126 -5.19 2.29 -4.96
CA ILE A 126 -6.29 1.52 -5.57
C ILE A 126 -7.36 2.45 -6.15
N GLU A 127 -7.77 3.49 -5.42
CA GLU A 127 -8.73 4.49 -5.91
C GLU A 127 -8.24 5.16 -7.21
N LEU A 128 -6.94 5.46 -7.29
CA LEU A 128 -6.34 6.05 -8.48
C LEU A 128 -6.43 5.10 -9.69
N ILE A 129 -6.19 3.81 -9.49
CA ILE A 129 -6.34 2.78 -10.53
C ILE A 129 -7.81 2.66 -10.96
N ASN A 130 -8.76 2.60 -10.01
CA ASN A 130 -10.21 2.57 -10.30
C ASN A 130 -10.62 3.74 -11.18
N THR A 131 -10.20 4.95 -10.80
CA THR A 131 -10.56 6.19 -11.51
C THR A 131 -10.06 6.18 -12.96
N LYS A 132 -8.85 5.64 -13.19
CA LYS A 132 -8.30 5.48 -14.54
C LYS A 132 -9.14 4.49 -15.37
N GLU A 133 -9.56 3.38 -14.78
CA GLU A 133 -10.35 2.34 -15.45
C GLU A 133 -11.79 2.80 -15.77
N GLU A 134 -12.41 3.54 -14.85
CA GLU A 134 -13.72 4.18 -15.06
C GLU A 134 -13.68 5.20 -16.20
N GLY A 135 -12.63 6.04 -16.24
CA GLY A 135 -12.43 7.01 -17.33
C GLY A 135 -12.27 6.36 -18.70
N ILE A 136 -11.61 5.19 -18.78
CA ILE A 136 -11.49 4.40 -20.01
C ILE A 136 -12.86 3.85 -20.43
N THR A 137 -13.60 3.28 -19.49
CA THR A 137 -14.92 2.66 -19.77
C THR A 137 -15.92 3.68 -20.29
N CYS A 138 -15.99 4.89 -19.69
CA CYS A 138 -16.85 5.97 -20.19
C CYS A 138 -16.47 6.44 -21.59
N SER A 139 -15.18 6.42 -21.94
CA SER A 139 -14.72 6.86 -23.27
C SER A 139 -15.16 5.88 -24.37
N LEU A 140 -15.13 4.57 -24.09
CA LEU A 140 -15.57 3.54 -25.03
C LEU A 140 -17.08 3.58 -25.30
N ILE A 141 -17.90 3.88 -24.29
CA ILE A 141 -19.36 3.98 -24.45
C ILE A 141 -19.73 5.16 -25.37
N ILE A 142 -19.05 6.30 -25.22
CA ILE A 142 -19.29 7.48 -26.07
C ILE A 142 -18.93 7.21 -27.54
N GLU A 143 -17.90 6.40 -27.80
CA GLU A 143 -17.51 6.00 -29.15
C GLU A 143 -18.53 5.02 -29.78
N GLU A 144 -19.20 4.18 -28.99
CA GLU A 144 -20.22 3.24 -29.48
C GLU A 144 -21.59 3.92 -29.75
N ASP A 145 -21.97 4.92 -28.97
CA ASP A 145 -23.22 5.69 -29.16
C ASP A 145 -23.09 6.79 -30.25
N GLY A 146 -21.88 7.02 -30.77
CA GLY A 146 -21.57 8.04 -31.78
C GLY A 146 -21.60 7.57 -33.24
N ILE A 147 -22.11 6.37 -33.53
CA ILE A 147 -22.15 5.81 -34.90
C ILE A 147 -23.58 5.81 -35.44
N GLY A 148 -23.92 6.84 -36.26
CA GLY A 148 -25.07 6.86 -37.16
C GLY A 148 -25.77 8.19 -37.31
#